data_AF-A0A1Y1V9G1-F1
#
_entry.id   AF-A0A1Y1V9G1-F1
#
_cell.length_a   1.000
_cell.length_b   1.000
_cell.length_c   1.000
_cell.angle_alpha   90.00
_cell.angle_beta   90.00
_cell.angle_gamma   90.00
#
_symmetry.space_group_name_H-M   'P 1'
#
loop_
_entity.id
_entity.type
_entity.pdbx_description
1 polymer ?
#
loop_
_entity_poly.entity_id
_entity_poly.type
_entity_poly.pdbx_seq_one_letter_code
_entity_poly.pdbx_strand_id
1 'polypeptide(L)'
;MGIDWRSHLEMSARKSLRILNSLQYYKNIWPSYIKLHIFRIYIRPIMEHSACLAFYWMNNKTTDKLKKQYSQVSSIDYNEIKSYHEVTKQGMEWIVNSNKTSISSCLLGLPTSLTRLYCLALKLQRHMAKMDVNNPLYIAFNTPYNGITFSCMSLTYKFFKWKELFTSFKYFGPTIADKLSSYNKHIENVDKIVTNVIHNEISKQKMGNCILPFSRVAKIKISQLSSNSKVISTDQCIFIRNNDIRNYAIAWRLNSLFLRKKCSICGKEFNRSHINNCNFINKQPFNRIIKKQDIYNFKNDKIKYKNTLPKTYNILDSLLNHQNYYIFGKFIKEMKEDFENIE
;
A
#
# COMPACT_ATOMS: atom_id res chain seq x y z
N MET A 1 -6.50 -2.63 -37.33
CA MET A 1 -5.51 -1.92 -36.49
C MET A 1 -5.72 -2.35 -35.04
N GLY A 2 -4.68 -2.86 -34.38
CA GLY A 2 -4.72 -3.21 -32.95
C GLY A 2 -4.20 -2.07 -32.09
N ILE A 3 -4.64 -1.98 -30.83
CA ILE A 3 -4.06 -1.06 -29.85
C ILE A 3 -2.73 -1.64 -29.36
N ASP A 4 -1.63 -0.88 -29.48
CA ASP A 4 -0.39 -1.19 -28.76
C ASP A 4 -0.54 -0.80 -27.29
N TRP A 5 -0.93 -1.79 -26.47
CA TRP A 5 -1.22 -1.59 -25.05
C TRP A 5 0.00 -1.21 -24.22
N ARG A 6 1.22 -1.59 -24.65
CA ARG A 6 2.45 -1.19 -23.97
C ARG A 6 2.69 0.29 -24.18
N SER A 7 2.63 0.74 -25.43
CA SER A 7 2.74 2.17 -25.76
C SER A 7 1.61 2.99 -25.13
N HIS A 8 0.38 2.46 -25.10
CA HIS A 8 -0.75 3.11 -24.45
C HIS A 8 -0.54 3.28 -22.92
N LEU A 9 -0.06 2.25 -22.21
CA LEU A 9 0.27 2.36 -20.78
C LEU A 9 1.34 3.44 -20.54
N GLU A 10 2.39 3.44 -21.37
CA GLU A 10 3.49 4.41 -21.28
C GLU A 10 2.99 5.86 -21.49
N MET A 11 2.20 6.10 -22.55
CA MET A 11 1.60 7.40 -22.82
C MET A 11 0.64 7.84 -21.70
N SER A 12 -0.20 6.93 -21.21
CA SER A 12 -1.13 7.19 -20.11
C SER A 12 -0.40 7.55 -18.82
N ALA A 13 0.67 6.81 -18.50
CA ALA A 13 1.50 7.10 -17.34
C ALA A 13 2.22 8.45 -17.47
N ARG A 14 2.76 8.79 -18.65
CA ARG A 14 3.34 10.13 -18.90
C ARG A 14 2.32 11.25 -18.72
N LYS A 15 1.08 11.06 -19.19
CA LYS A 15 -0.02 12.01 -18.98
C LYS A 15 -0.32 12.18 -17.49
N SER A 16 -0.48 11.07 -16.75
CA SER A 16 -0.67 11.10 -15.29
C SER A 16 0.49 11.79 -14.56
N LEU A 17 1.73 11.58 -15.01
CA LEU A 17 2.91 12.21 -14.42
C LEU A 17 2.91 13.72 -14.64
N ARG A 18 2.57 14.20 -15.84
CA ARG A 18 2.43 15.63 -16.12
C ARG A 18 1.38 16.29 -15.23
N ILE A 19 0.22 15.64 -15.06
CA ILE A 19 -0.82 16.09 -14.13
C ILE A 19 -0.25 16.15 -12.72
N LEU A 20 0.36 15.07 -12.24
CA LEU A 20 0.93 15.03 -10.89
C LEU A 20 1.98 16.12 -10.67
N ASN A 21 2.88 16.36 -11.63
CA ASN A 21 3.91 17.39 -11.54
C ASN A 21 3.31 18.80 -11.44
N SER A 22 2.22 19.08 -12.18
CA SER A 22 1.50 20.36 -12.05
C SER A 22 0.91 20.55 -10.64
N LEU A 23 0.48 19.47 -10.00
CA LEU A 23 -0.07 19.49 -8.64
C LEU A 23 1.01 19.51 -7.55
N GLN A 24 2.22 19.04 -7.84
CA GLN A 24 3.35 19.10 -6.92
C GLN A 24 3.78 20.55 -6.62
N TYR A 25 3.54 21.49 -7.53
CA TYR A 25 3.76 22.93 -7.26
C TYR A 25 2.95 23.40 -6.03
N TYR A 26 1.76 22.85 -5.85
CA TYR A 26 0.86 23.14 -4.73
C TYR A 26 0.97 22.12 -3.59
N LYS A 27 2.11 21.43 -3.45
CA LYS A 27 2.28 20.32 -2.49
C LYS A 27 1.95 20.69 -1.04
N ASN A 28 2.15 21.95 -0.62
CA ASN A 28 1.91 22.36 0.77
C ASN A 28 0.50 22.92 1.01
N ILE A 29 -0.26 23.17 -0.06
CA ILE A 29 -1.60 23.76 0.05
C ILE A 29 -2.62 22.71 0.45
N TRP A 30 -2.54 21.52 -0.15
CA TRP A 30 -3.57 20.51 0.05
C TRP A 30 -3.28 19.56 1.21
N PRO A 31 -4.26 19.30 2.09
CA PRO A 31 -4.20 18.22 3.06
C PRO A 31 -3.94 16.86 2.40
N SER A 32 -3.23 15.96 3.11
CA SER A 32 -2.95 14.60 2.61
C SER A 32 -4.19 13.82 2.19
N TYR A 33 -5.32 13.98 2.88
CA TYR A 33 -6.56 13.32 2.46
C TYR A 33 -7.09 13.82 1.12
N ILE A 34 -7.00 15.12 0.81
CA ILE A 34 -7.40 15.67 -0.50
C ILE A 34 -6.49 15.11 -1.59
N LYS A 35 -5.17 15.13 -1.37
CA LYS A 35 -4.20 14.56 -2.30
C LYS A 35 -4.48 13.07 -2.57
N LEU A 36 -4.79 12.31 -1.52
CA LEU A 36 -5.14 10.89 -1.63
C LEU A 36 -6.40 10.67 -2.48
N HIS A 37 -7.43 11.50 -2.31
CA HIS A 37 -8.64 11.44 -3.13
C HIS A 37 -8.32 11.75 -4.59
N ILE A 38 -7.58 12.84 -4.85
CA ILE A 38 -7.22 13.25 -6.21
C ILE A 38 -6.42 12.15 -6.91
N PHE A 39 -5.42 11.59 -6.22
CA PHE A 39 -4.61 10.51 -6.76
C PHE A 39 -5.44 9.27 -7.08
N ARG A 40 -6.34 8.85 -6.18
CA ARG A 40 -7.16 7.64 -6.35
C ARG A 40 -8.23 7.77 -7.43
N ILE A 41 -8.84 8.95 -7.58
CA ILE A 41 -10.02 9.17 -8.42
C ILE A 41 -9.62 9.68 -9.81
N TYR A 42 -8.60 10.54 -9.92
CA TYR A 42 -8.29 11.21 -11.18
C TYR A 42 -6.96 10.75 -11.79
N ILE A 43 -5.90 10.61 -10.99
CA ILE A 43 -4.55 10.34 -11.56
C ILE A 43 -4.36 8.86 -11.88
N ARG A 44 -4.66 7.98 -10.91
CA ARG A 44 -4.42 6.54 -11.01
C ARG A 44 -5.29 5.87 -12.08
N PRO A 45 -6.60 6.17 -12.21
CA PRO A 45 -7.45 5.48 -13.18
C PRO A 45 -7.02 5.65 -14.65
N ILE A 46 -6.40 6.79 -15.00
CA ILE A 46 -5.90 7.08 -16.36
C ILE A 46 -4.98 5.94 -16.86
N MET A 47 -4.12 5.41 -16.00
CA MET A 47 -3.19 4.34 -16.36
C MET A 47 -3.74 2.93 -16.12
N GLU A 48 -4.69 2.75 -15.20
CA GLU A 48 -5.11 1.41 -14.73
C GLU A 48 -5.86 0.58 -15.79
N HIS A 49 -6.46 1.22 -16.80
CA HIS A 49 -7.13 0.52 -17.90
C HIS A 49 -6.20 -0.41 -18.69
N SER A 50 -4.96 0.02 -18.94
CA SER A 50 -3.96 -0.80 -19.65
C SER A 50 -3.03 -1.54 -18.70
N ALA A 51 -2.93 -1.07 -17.45
CA ALA A 51 -2.04 -1.64 -16.45
C ALA A 51 -2.40 -3.09 -16.08
N CYS A 52 -3.68 -3.49 -16.19
CA CYS A 52 -4.08 -4.89 -16.01
C CYS A 52 -3.40 -5.86 -16.99
N LEU A 53 -2.88 -5.34 -18.11
CA LEU A 53 -2.17 -6.11 -19.11
C LEU A 53 -0.66 -6.09 -18.96
N ALA A 54 -0.11 -5.30 -18.04
CA ALA A 54 1.34 -5.11 -17.92
C ALA A 54 2.10 -6.44 -17.75
N PHE A 55 1.56 -7.35 -16.95
CA PHE A 55 2.15 -8.67 -16.72
C PHE A 55 2.32 -9.52 -17.98
N TYR A 56 1.57 -9.22 -19.04
CA TYR A 56 1.68 -9.97 -20.28
C TYR A 56 2.96 -9.69 -21.04
N TRP A 57 3.46 -8.46 -21.06
CA TRP A 57 4.67 -8.12 -21.81
C TRP A 57 5.94 -8.10 -20.95
N MET A 58 5.80 -8.10 -19.62
CA MET A 58 6.91 -8.20 -18.67
C MET A 58 7.76 -9.46 -18.88
N ASN A 59 9.07 -9.30 -19.08
CA ASN A 59 10.01 -10.40 -19.31
C ASN A 59 10.02 -11.40 -18.14
N ASN A 60 10.10 -12.68 -18.49
CA ASN A 60 10.27 -13.81 -17.59
C ASN A 60 11.36 -13.57 -16.53
N LYS A 61 12.50 -12.94 -16.85
CA LYS A 61 13.57 -12.63 -15.86
C LYS A 61 13.13 -11.68 -14.74
N THR A 62 12.35 -10.64 -15.06
CA THR A 62 11.75 -9.75 -14.06
C THR A 62 10.80 -10.57 -13.19
N THR A 63 10.01 -11.44 -13.82
CA THR A 63 9.08 -12.32 -13.13
C THR A 63 9.71 -13.45 -12.31
N ASP A 64 10.90 -13.92 -12.69
CA ASP A 64 11.63 -15.01 -12.04
C ASP A 64 12.47 -14.50 -10.86
N LYS A 65 13.03 -13.29 -10.92
CA LYS A 65 13.64 -12.62 -9.74
C LYS A 65 12.61 -12.42 -8.63
N LEU A 66 11.36 -12.16 -9.01
CA LEU A 66 10.24 -12.02 -8.09
C LEU A 66 9.78 -13.36 -7.46
N LYS A 67 10.15 -14.51 -8.05
CA LYS A 67 9.99 -15.84 -7.43
C LYS A 67 10.98 -16.12 -6.30
N LYS A 68 12.18 -15.49 -6.32
CA LYS A 68 13.30 -15.84 -5.44
C LYS A 68 13.53 -14.90 -4.26
N GLN A 69 12.94 -13.69 -4.22
CA GLN A 69 13.30 -12.70 -3.20
C GLN A 69 12.08 -12.06 -2.52
N TYR A 70 11.68 -12.64 -1.39
CA TYR A 70 10.76 -12.02 -0.44
C TYR A 70 11.46 -11.11 0.60
N SER A 71 12.79 -10.96 0.53
CA SER A 71 13.60 -10.38 1.61
C SER A 71 14.41 -9.12 1.25
N GLN A 72 14.59 -8.75 -0.04
CA GLN A 72 15.30 -7.51 -0.41
C GLN A 72 14.63 -6.82 -1.62
N VAL A 73 13.96 -5.70 -1.35
CA VAL A 73 13.18 -4.89 -2.32
C VAL A 73 14.08 -4.06 -3.26
N SER A 74 15.42 -4.12 -3.11
CA SER A 74 16.37 -3.22 -3.77
C SER A 74 16.75 -3.58 -5.21
N SER A 75 16.27 -4.69 -5.77
CA SER A 75 16.71 -5.19 -7.11
C SER A 75 15.57 -5.44 -8.10
N ILE A 76 14.37 -4.94 -7.83
CA ILE A 76 13.23 -5.10 -8.75
C ILE A 76 13.46 -4.21 -9.97
N ASP A 77 13.59 -4.84 -11.14
CA ASP A 77 13.69 -4.14 -12.40
C ASP A 77 12.29 -3.65 -12.84
N TYR A 78 12.10 -2.34 -12.86
CA TYR A 78 10.88 -1.68 -13.31
C TYR A 78 10.97 -1.20 -14.76
N ASN A 79 12.03 -1.50 -15.52
CA ASN A 79 12.30 -0.93 -16.85
C ASN A 79 11.09 -0.97 -17.79
N GLU A 80 10.34 -2.08 -17.80
CA GLU A 80 9.20 -2.27 -18.69
C GLU A 80 7.93 -1.53 -18.28
N ILE A 81 7.85 -1.13 -17.00
CA ILE A 81 6.72 -0.39 -16.41
C ILE A 81 7.20 0.88 -15.71
N LYS A 82 8.32 1.45 -16.17
CA LYS A 82 9.06 2.51 -15.46
C LYS A 82 8.16 3.71 -15.18
N SER A 83 7.44 4.18 -16.19
CA SER A 83 6.56 5.34 -16.05
C SER A 83 5.38 5.07 -15.11
N TYR A 84 4.80 3.87 -15.16
CA TYR A 84 3.74 3.47 -14.22
C TYR A 84 4.25 3.43 -12.77
N HIS A 85 5.44 2.85 -12.58
CA HIS A 85 6.09 2.82 -11.28
C HIS A 85 6.38 4.23 -10.76
N GLU A 86 6.88 5.11 -11.63
CA GLU A 86 7.19 6.50 -11.29
C GLU A 86 5.95 7.28 -10.84
N VAL A 87 4.83 7.18 -11.57
CA VAL A 87 3.55 7.79 -11.17
C VAL A 87 3.10 7.27 -9.81
N THR A 88 3.21 5.97 -9.56
CA THR A 88 2.82 5.36 -8.29
C THR A 88 3.69 5.85 -7.14
N LYS A 89 5.02 5.88 -7.36
CA LYS A 89 6.01 6.36 -6.40
C LYS A 89 5.75 7.83 -6.08
N GLN A 90 5.89 8.71 -7.07
CA GLN A 90 5.72 10.15 -6.87
C GLN A 90 4.34 10.51 -6.32
N GLY A 91 3.30 9.77 -6.71
CA GLY A 91 1.95 9.97 -6.19
C GLY A 91 1.87 9.74 -4.70
N MET A 92 2.44 8.63 -4.21
CA MET A 92 2.53 8.37 -2.76
C MET A 92 3.38 9.42 -2.06
N GLU A 93 4.54 9.77 -2.64
CA GLU A 93 5.44 10.78 -2.08
C GLU A 93 4.76 12.13 -1.94
N TRP A 94 3.99 12.55 -2.93
CA TRP A 94 3.22 13.79 -2.91
C TRP A 94 2.14 13.79 -1.81
N ILE A 95 1.44 12.66 -1.63
CA ILE A 95 0.38 12.52 -0.62
C ILE A 95 0.93 12.69 0.81
N VAL A 96 2.03 12.00 1.12
CA VAL A 96 2.56 11.94 2.50
C VAL A 96 3.78 12.82 2.74
N ASN A 97 4.27 13.51 1.70
CA ASN A 97 5.48 14.32 1.70
C ASN A 97 6.74 13.54 2.14
N SER A 98 6.91 12.31 1.64
CA SER A 98 8.04 11.44 2.00
C SER A 98 8.34 10.41 0.92
N ASN A 99 9.62 10.15 0.67
CA ASN A 99 10.10 9.15 -0.29
C ASN A 99 10.03 7.69 0.20
N LYS A 100 9.50 7.44 1.41
CA LYS A 100 9.39 6.10 2.01
C LYS A 100 8.20 5.33 1.44
N THR A 101 8.27 4.94 0.17
CA THR A 101 7.17 4.31 -0.59
C THR A 101 6.58 3.07 0.07
N SER A 102 7.39 2.17 0.61
CA SER A 102 6.91 0.92 1.24
C SER A 102 6.06 1.18 2.48
N ILE A 103 6.47 2.11 3.35
CA ILE A 103 5.72 2.48 4.55
C ILE A 103 4.50 3.33 4.17
N SER A 104 4.64 4.18 3.14
CA SER A 104 3.53 4.96 2.59
C SER A 104 2.43 4.07 2.03
N SER A 105 2.78 2.95 1.38
CA SER A 105 1.83 1.91 0.95
C SER A 105 0.99 1.41 2.13
N CYS A 106 1.64 1.04 3.23
CA CYS A 106 0.97 0.59 4.45
C CYS A 106 0.06 1.66 5.04
N LEU A 107 0.50 2.92 5.10
CA LEU A 107 -0.27 4.03 5.65
C LEU A 107 -1.51 4.35 4.80
N LEU A 108 -1.31 4.45 3.48
CA LEU A 108 -2.33 4.87 2.54
C LEU A 108 -3.29 3.73 2.18
N GLY A 109 -2.92 2.47 2.41
CA GLY A 109 -3.65 1.32 1.85
C GLY A 109 -3.57 1.32 0.32
N LEU A 110 -2.38 1.62 -0.21
CA LEU A 110 -2.09 1.66 -1.64
C LEU A 110 -0.96 0.67 -1.92
N PRO A 111 -1.22 -0.51 -2.52
CA PRO A 111 -0.19 -1.51 -2.73
C PRO A 111 0.93 -0.99 -3.65
N THR A 112 2.11 -1.62 -3.57
CA THR A 112 3.21 -1.36 -4.50
C THR A 112 2.80 -1.59 -5.96
N SER A 113 3.55 -1.00 -6.90
CA SER A 113 3.24 -1.07 -8.33
C SER A 113 3.00 -2.50 -8.82
N LEU A 114 3.87 -3.45 -8.48
CA LEU A 114 3.75 -4.84 -8.94
C LEU A 114 2.54 -5.56 -8.34
N THR A 115 2.33 -5.44 -7.03
CA THR A 115 1.16 -6.03 -6.38
C THR A 115 -0.12 -5.44 -6.95
N ARG A 116 -0.14 -4.14 -7.24
CA ARG A 116 -1.29 -3.51 -7.88
C ARG A 116 -1.55 -4.09 -9.27
N LEU A 117 -0.53 -4.18 -10.11
CA LEU A 117 -0.63 -4.77 -11.44
C LEU A 117 -1.15 -6.22 -11.36
N TYR A 118 -0.72 -6.98 -10.35
CA TYR A 118 -1.09 -8.39 -10.20
C TYR A 118 -2.57 -8.49 -9.81
N CYS A 119 -3.00 -7.67 -8.86
CA CYS A 119 -4.41 -7.56 -8.50
C CYS A 119 -5.29 -7.11 -9.67
N LEU A 120 -4.81 -6.20 -10.52
CA LEU A 120 -5.53 -5.77 -11.72
C LEU A 120 -5.68 -6.91 -12.73
N ALA A 121 -4.62 -7.68 -12.95
CA ALA A 121 -4.63 -8.81 -13.85
C ALA A 121 -5.52 -9.97 -13.36
N LEU A 122 -5.52 -10.27 -12.05
CA LEU A 122 -6.50 -11.22 -11.46
C LEU A 122 -7.94 -10.76 -11.67
N LYS A 123 -8.20 -9.44 -11.53
CA LYS A 123 -9.53 -8.87 -11.77
C LYS A 123 -9.92 -8.95 -13.23
N LEU A 124 -8.98 -8.76 -14.15
CA LEU A 124 -9.20 -8.97 -15.59
C LEU A 124 -9.53 -10.43 -15.87
N GLN A 125 -8.79 -11.39 -15.30
CA GLN A 125 -9.07 -12.82 -15.46
C GLN A 125 -10.51 -13.15 -15.02
N ARG A 126 -10.95 -12.65 -13.86
CA ARG A 126 -12.35 -12.81 -13.44
C ARG A 126 -13.34 -12.16 -14.40
N HIS A 127 -13.03 -10.95 -14.89
CA HIS A 127 -13.91 -10.25 -15.82
C HIS A 127 -14.09 -11.05 -17.11
N MET A 128 -13.00 -11.57 -17.68
CA MET A 128 -13.03 -12.45 -18.85
C MET A 128 -13.83 -13.74 -18.60
N ALA A 129 -13.67 -14.36 -17.43
CA ALA A 129 -14.42 -15.56 -17.05
C ALA A 129 -15.93 -15.35 -16.89
N LYS A 130 -16.34 -14.14 -16.51
CA LYS A 130 -17.75 -13.77 -16.27
C LYS A 130 -18.36 -12.97 -17.41
N MET A 131 -17.63 -12.77 -18.51
CA MET A 131 -18.12 -12.06 -19.67
C MET A 131 -19.22 -12.88 -20.35
N ASP A 132 -20.25 -12.20 -20.85
CA ASP A 132 -21.31 -12.84 -21.62
C ASP A 132 -20.72 -13.56 -22.82
N VAL A 133 -21.17 -14.80 -23.07
CA VAL A 133 -20.74 -15.62 -24.20
C VAL A 133 -21.03 -14.97 -25.55
N ASN A 134 -22.06 -14.11 -25.62
CA ASN A 134 -22.42 -13.34 -26.80
C ASN A 134 -21.63 -12.03 -26.93
N ASN A 135 -20.79 -11.68 -25.95
CA ASN A 135 -19.97 -10.49 -26.04
C ASN A 135 -18.96 -10.65 -27.20
N PRO A 136 -18.86 -9.67 -28.12
CA PRO A 136 -17.91 -9.74 -29.23
C PRO A 136 -16.45 -9.98 -28.81
N LEU A 137 -16.04 -9.46 -27.63
CA LEU A 137 -14.72 -9.72 -27.07
C LEU A 137 -14.58 -11.15 -26.56
N TYR A 138 -15.63 -11.72 -25.94
CA TYR A 138 -15.62 -13.11 -25.52
C TYR A 138 -15.44 -14.04 -26.71
N ILE A 139 -16.19 -13.80 -27.79
CA ILE A 139 -16.09 -14.55 -29.04
C ILE A 139 -14.69 -14.41 -29.63
N ALA A 140 -14.17 -13.18 -29.75
CA ALA A 140 -12.85 -12.91 -30.30
C ALA A 140 -11.70 -13.59 -29.52
N PHE A 141 -11.83 -13.74 -28.20
CA PHE A 141 -10.79 -14.34 -27.35
C PHE A 141 -10.99 -15.83 -27.05
N ASN A 142 -12.16 -16.41 -27.38
CA ASN A 142 -12.45 -17.83 -27.23
C ASN A 142 -12.81 -18.50 -28.58
N THR A 143 -12.37 -17.93 -29.70
CA THR A 143 -12.59 -18.52 -31.03
C THR A 143 -12.07 -19.96 -31.09
N PRO A 144 -12.80 -20.90 -31.73
CA PRO A 144 -12.32 -22.26 -31.95
C PRO A 144 -10.94 -22.25 -32.62
N TYR A 145 -10.08 -23.17 -32.19
CA TYR A 145 -8.68 -23.25 -32.65
C TYR A 145 -8.64 -23.67 -34.13
N ASN A 146 -8.74 -22.71 -35.05
CA ASN A 146 -8.73 -22.94 -36.50
C ASN A 146 -7.29 -23.02 -37.07
N GLY A 147 -6.33 -23.55 -36.31
CA GLY A 147 -4.93 -23.64 -36.72
C GLY A 147 -4.16 -22.31 -36.77
N ILE A 148 -4.75 -21.21 -36.30
CA ILE A 148 -4.09 -19.90 -36.23
C ILE A 148 -3.02 -19.93 -35.13
N THR A 149 -1.75 -19.93 -35.53
CA THR A 149 -0.61 -19.84 -34.63
C THR A 149 -0.33 -18.39 -34.28
N PHE A 150 -0.78 -17.95 -33.11
CA PHE A 150 -0.33 -16.67 -32.57
C PHE A 150 1.09 -16.81 -32.05
N SER A 151 1.95 -15.83 -32.34
CA SER A 151 3.25 -15.73 -31.68
C SER A 151 3.06 -15.75 -30.16
N CYS A 152 3.81 -16.59 -29.44
CA CYS A 152 3.74 -16.68 -27.98
C CYS A 152 4.04 -15.34 -27.28
N MET A 153 4.69 -14.42 -27.99
CA MET A 153 4.98 -13.07 -27.52
C MET A 153 3.83 -12.08 -27.76
N SER A 154 2.91 -12.39 -28.69
CA SER A 154 1.79 -11.53 -29.04
C SER A 154 0.78 -11.40 -27.88
N LEU A 155 0.20 -10.21 -27.76
CA LEU A 155 -0.85 -9.97 -26.77
C LEU A 155 -2.08 -10.85 -27.05
N THR A 156 -2.42 -11.06 -28.32
CA THR A 156 -3.53 -11.93 -28.72
C THR A 156 -3.34 -13.36 -28.24
N TYR A 157 -2.15 -13.95 -28.37
CA TYR A 157 -1.85 -15.26 -27.80
C TYR A 157 -2.07 -15.28 -26.29
N LYS A 158 -1.65 -14.22 -25.60
CA LYS A 158 -1.73 -14.14 -24.14
C LYS A 158 -3.16 -13.93 -23.64
N PHE A 159 -3.98 -13.19 -24.38
CA PHE A 159 -5.42 -13.12 -24.16
C PHE A 159 -6.11 -14.42 -24.50
N PHE A 160 -5.72 -15.12 -25.56
CA PHE A 160 -6.25 -16.44 -25.89
C PHE A 160 -5.93 -17.45 -24.77
N LYS A 161 -4.73 -17.34 -24.18
CA LYS A 161 -4.26 -18.12 -23.02
C LYS A 161 -4.63 -17.49 -21.67
N TRP A 162 -5.66 -16.64 -21.59
CA TRP A 162 -6.05 -15.95 -20.34
C TRP A 162 -6.43 -16.90 -19.19
N LYS A 163 -6.87 -18.13 -19.50
CA LYS A 163 -7.12 -19.18 -18.48
C LYS A 163 -5.82 -19.68 -17.83
N GLU A 164 -4.73 -19.70 -18.59
CA GLU A 164 -3.38 -20.03 -18.15
C GLU A 164 -2.66 -18.81 -17.56
N LEU A 165 -3.33 -17.64 -17.50
CA LEU A 165 -2.82 -16.48 -16.82
C LEU A 165 -2.53 -16.84 -15.36
N PHE A 166 -1.25 -16.85 -15.01
CA PHE A 166 -0.70 -17.20 -13.71
C PHE A 166 -0.51 -18.68 -13.37
N THR A 167 -0.75 -19.63 -14.29
CA THR A 167 -0.27 -21.03 -14.07
C THR A 167 1.26 -21.10 -14.08
N SER A 168 1.92 -20.19 -14.80
CA SER A 168 3.38 -20.04 -14.91
C SER A 168 4.01 -19.03 -13.93
N PHE A 169 3.20 -18.18 -13.29
CA PHE A 169 3.67 -17.08 -12.43
C PHE A 169 3.41 -17.38 -10.95
N LYS A 170 4.32 -18.17 -10.35
CA LYS A 170 4.41 -18.49 -8.90
C LYS A 170 4.75 -17.27 -8.00
N TYR A 171 4.12 -16.13 -8.23
CA TYR A 171 4.44 -14.88 -7.53
C TYR A 171 3.93 -14.82 -6.09
N PHE A 172 2.81 -15.48 -5.77
CA PHE A 172 2.12 -15.32 -4.49
C PHE A 172 1.55 -16.67 -3.99
N GLY A 173 2.42 -17.62 -3.63
CA GLY A 173 2.01 -18.94 -3.13
C GLY A 173 1.41 -19.85 -4.22
N PRO A 174 1.16 -21.14 -3.94
CA PRO A 174 0.87 -22.12 -4.97
C PRO A 174 -0.53 -21.91 -5.54
N THR A 175 -0.63 -21.37 -6.75
CA THR A 175 -1.86 -21.41 -7.54
C THR A 175 -1.96 -22.77 -8.23
N ILE A 176 -2.75 -23.64 -7.60
CA ILE A 176 -3.65 -24.60 -8.22
C ILE A 176 -2.99 -25.70 -9.06
N ALA A 177 -2.96 -26.90 -8.47
CA ALA A 177 -2.84 -28.16 -9.18
C ALA A 177 -4.14 -28.46 -9.98
N ASP A 178 -3.98 -28.59 -11.30
CA ASP A 178 -4.51 -29.64 -12.18
C ASP A 178 -6.03 -29.96 -12.30
N LYS A 179 -6.99 -29.23 -11.70
CA LYS A 179 -8.44 -29.54 -11.90
C LYS A 179 -9.33 -28.34 -12.22
N LEU A 180 -10.25 -28.50 -13.18
CA LEU A 180 -11.26 -27.51 -13.62
C LEU A 180 -12.16 -27.00 -12.47
N SER A 181 -12.48 -27.86 -11.49
CA SER A 181 -13.20 -27.49 -10.26
C SER A 181 -12.41 -26.51 -9.37
N SER A 182 -11.08 -26.55 -9.44
CA SER A 182 -10.18 -25.61 -8.76
C SER A 182 -10.19 -24.22 -9.42
N TYR A 183 -10.43 -24.17 -10.74
CA TYR A 183 -10.48 -22.92 -11.50
C TYR A 183 -11.76 -22.11 -11.24
N ASN A 184 -12.94 -22.73 -11.28
CA ASN A 184 -14.20 -22.01 -10.98
C ASN A 184 -14.17 -21.46 -9.55
N LYS A 185 -13.68 -22.26 -8.60
CA LYS A 185 -13.45 -21.84 -7.21
C LYS A 185 -12.44 -20.69 -7.11
N HIS A 186 -11.40 -20.66 -7.93
CA HIS A 186 -10.46 -19.53 -8.00
C HIS A 186 -11.14 -18.24 -8.46
N ILE A 187 -11.91 -18.29 -9.55
CA ILE A 187 -12.64 -17.14 -10.11
C ILE A 187 -13.63 -16.55 -9.08
N GLU A 188 -14.33 -17.40 -8.33
CA GLU A 188 -15.20 -16.98 -7.23
C GLU A 188 -14.44 -16.30 -6.09
N ASN A 189 -13.22 -16.77 -5.80
CA ASN A 189 -12.41 -16.30 -4.68
C ASN A 189 -11.44 -15.13 -5.01
N VAL A 190 -11.44 -14.59 -6.24
CA VAL A 190 -10.48 -13.54 -6.66
C VAL A 190 -10.42 -12.35 -5.71
N ASP A 191 -11.56 -11.84 -5.19
CA ASP A 191 -11.53 -10.69 -4.26
C ASP A 191 -10.87 -11.05 -2.92
N LYS A 192 -11.06 -12.28 -2.43
CA LYS A 192 -10.39 -12.80 -1.24
C LYS A 192 -8.89 -12.94 -1.47
N ILE A 193 -8.49 -13.45 -2.64
CA ILE A 193 -7.09 -13.57 -3.06
C ILE A 193 -6.43 -12.19 -3.12
N VAL A 194 -7.05 -11.23 -3.83
CA VAL A 194 -6.57 -9.84 -3.92
C VAL A 194 -6.40 -9.23 -2.52
N THR A 195 -7.39 -9.41 -1.64
CA THR A 195 -7.32 -8.90 -0.26
C THR A 195 -6.15 -9.51 0.51
N ASN A 196 -5.96 -10.82 0.40
CA ASN A 196 -4.88 -11.53 1.10
C ASN A 196 -3.49 -11.15 0.56
N VAL A 197 -3.34 -10.96 -0.74
CA VAL A 197 -2.07 -10.56 -1.35
C VAL A 197 -1.66 -9.17 -0.87
N ILE A 198 -2.58 -8.20 -0.88
CA ILE A 198 -2.32 -6.84 -0.38
C ILE A 198 -2.03 -6.88 1.12
N HIS A 199 -2.82 -7.64 1.90
CA HIS A 199 -2.58 -7.84 3.32
C HIS A 199 -1.17 -8.37 3.59
N ASN A 200 -0.75 -9.42 2.87
CA ASN A 200 0.55 -10.04 3.06
C ASN A 200 1.71 -9.11 2.68
N GLU A 201 1.54 -8.23 1.68
CA GLU A 201 2.52 -7.18 1.40
C GLU A 201 2.63 -6.19 2.57
N ILE A 202 1.49 -5.66 3.03
CA ILE A 202 1.45 -4.62 4.07
C ILE A 202 1.98 -5.16 5.40
N SER A 203 1.58 -6.37 5.79
CA SER A 203 1.94 -7.00 7.07
C SER A 203 3.40 -7.44 7.16
N LYS A 204 4.13 -7.49 6.04
CA LYS A 204 5.60 -7.71 6.05
C LYS A 204 6.37 -6.49 6.54
N GLN A 205 5.78 -5.30 6.44
CA GLN A 205 6.44 -4.09 6.88
C GLN A 205 6.28 -3.95 8.40
N LYS A 206 7.40 -3.88 9.13
CA LYS A 206 7.40 -3.68 10.60
C LYS A 206 6.55 -2.49 11.02
N MET A 207 6.61 -1.39 10.25
CA MET A 207 5.79 -0.19 10.50
C MET A 207 4.31 -0.38 10.18
N GLY A 208 3.97 -1.24 9.22
CA GLY A 208 2.59 -1.62 8.95
C GLY A 208 1.93 -2.27 10.16
N ASN A 209 2.67 -3.08 10.91
CA ASN A 209 2.19 -3.75 12.12
C ASN A 209 1.92 -2.80 13.30
N CYS A 210 2.46 -1.58 13.29
CA CYS A 210 2.13 -0.55 14.28
C CYS A 210 0.75 0.11 14.03
N ILE A 211 0.18 -0.05 12.83
CA ILE A 211 -1.11 0.52 12.45
C ILE A 211 -2.19 -0.56 12.62
N LEU A 212 -2.88 -0.53 13.76
CA LEU A 212 -3.80 -1.59 14.14
C LEU A 212 -5.09 -1.58 13.30
N PRO A 213 -5.77 -2.72 13.10
CA PRO A 213 -6.93 -2.79 12.21
C PRO A 213 -8.07 -1.81 12.52
N PHE A 214 -8.24 -1.43 13.80
CA PHE A 214 -9.31 -0.51 14.23
C PHE A 214 -8.98 0.98 14.03
N SER A 215 -7.72 1.31 13.73
CA SER A 215 -7.32 2.69 13.40
C SER A 215 -7.46 3.02 11.93
N ARG A 216 -7.95 2.06 11.13
CA ARG A 216 -8.13 2.19 9.69
C ARG A 216 -9.54 2.66 9.36
N VAL A 217 -9.70 3.35 8.23
CA VAL A 217 -11.00 3.78 7.71
C VAL A 217 -11.84 2.53 7.39
N ALA A 218 -12.89 2.29 8.18
CA ALA A 218 -13.84 1.23 7.91
C ALA A 218 -14.69 1.60 6.68
N LYS A 219 -14.72 0.73 5.65
CA LYS A 219 -15.65 0.89 4.52
C LYS A 219 -17.07 0.39 4.81
N ILE A 220 -17.25 -0.51 5.78
CA ILE A 220 -18.52 -1.20 6.13
C ILE A 220 -18.54 -1.43 7.65
N LYS A 221 -19.74 -1.51 8.26
CA LYS A 221 -19.92 -1.78 9.71
C LYS A 221 -19.02 -2.93 10.20
N ILE A 222 -18.38 -2.69 11.35
CA ILE A 222 -17.27 -3.47 11.94
C ILE A 222 -17.55 -4.97 12.10
N SER A 223 -18.81 -5.38 12.21
CA SER A 223 -19.27 -6.75 12.43
C SER A 223 -19.22 -7.67 11.19
N GLN A 224 -19.08 -7.12 9.98
CA GLN A 224 -19.19 -7.90 8.72
C GLN A 224 -17.88 -8.08 7.95
N LEU A 225 -16.79 -7.45 8.41
CA LEU A 225 -15.50 -7.46 7.71
C LEU A 225 -14.55 -8.51 8.30
N SER A 226 -13.96 -9.34 7.44
CA SER A 226 -12.82 -10.18 7.81
C SER A 226 -11.64 -9.30 8.27
N SER A 227 -10.87 -9.78 9.25
CA SER A 227 -9.70 -9.06 9.80
C SER A 227 -8.75 -8.53 8.71
N ASN A 228 -8.53 -9.31 7.65
CA ASN A 228 -7.63 -8.97 6.54
C ASN A 228 -8.11 -7.75 5.74
N SER A 229 -9.43 -7.60 5.55
CA SER A 229 -10.01 -6.47 4.79
C SER A 229 -9.86 -5.13 5.52
N LYS A 230 -9.71 -5.14 6.84
CA LYS A 230 -9.51 -3.93 7.65
C LYS A 230 -8.09 -3.39 7.51
N VAL A 231 -7.09 -4.28 7.51
CA VAL A 231 -5.65 -3.93 7.45
C VAL A 231 -5.28 -3.21 6.16
N ILE A 232 -5.96 -3.49 5.05
CA ILE A 232 -5.64 -2.93 3.73
C ILE A 232 -6.19 -1.52 3.49
N SER A 233 -6.95 -0.96 4.43
CA SER A 233 -7.56 0.37 4.30
C SER A 233 -6.65 1.49 4.82
N THR A 234 -6.93 2.73 4.43
CA THR A 234 -6.14 3.91 4.81
C THR A 234 -6.18 4.12 6.33
N ASP A 235 -5.07 4.52 6.94
CA ASP A 235 -5.04 4.95 8.35
C ASP A 235 -5.89 6.23 8.53
N GLN A 236 -6.70 6.26 9.59
CA GLN A 236 -7.55 7.40 9.92
C GLN A 236 -6.75 8.68 10.16
N CYS A 237 -5.46 8.58 10.51
CA CYS A 237 -4.61 9.75 10.75
C CYS A 237 -4.45 10.67 9.52
N ILE A 238 -4.62 10.14 8.31
CA ILE A 238 -4.62 10.91 7.06
C ILE A 238 -5.74 11.97 7.02
N PHE A 239 -6.83 11.72 7.75
CA PHE A 239 -8.05 12.53 7.75
C PHE A 239 -8.16 13.46 8.98
N ILE A 240 -7.12 13.55 9.81
CA ILE A 240 -7.08 14.52 10.93
C ILE A 240 -7.25 15.93 10.36
N ARG A 241 -8.21 16.71 10.89
CA ARG A 241 -8.52 18.06 10.38
C ARG A 241 -7.37 19.05 10.61
N ASN A 242 -6.84 19.08 11.84
CA ASN A 242 -5.72 19.94 12.21
C ASN A 242 -4.46 19.58 11.39
N ASN A 243 -3.93 20.54 10.64
CA ASN A 243 -2.83 20.32 9.70
C ASN A 243 -1.55 19.86 10.40
N ASP A 244 -1.17 20.51 11.49
CA ASP A 244 0.09 20.21 12.20
C ASP A 244 0.04 18.82 12.82
N ILE A 245 -1.04 18.50 13.53
CA ILE A 245 -1.23 17.19 14.16
C ILE A 245 -1.26 16.09 13.09
N ARG A 246 -1.92 16.32 11.95
CA ARG A 246 -1.90 15.39 10.81
C ARG A 246 -0.48 15.15 10.30
N ASN A 247 0.28 16.21 10.08
CA ASN A 247 1.65 16.12 9.56
C ASN A 247 2.57 15.39 10.56
N TYR A 248 2.44 15.65 11.86
CA TYR A 248 3.16 14.93 12.91
C TYR A 248 2.78 13.45 12.96
N ALA A 249 1.49 13.12 12.88
CA ALA A 249 1.01 11.74 12.88
C ALA A 249 1.54 10.97 11.67
N ILE A 250 1.49 11.57 10.47
CA ILE A 250 2.04 10.99 9.25
C ILE A 250 3.55 10.79 9.39
N ALA A 251 4.30 11.81 9.81
CA ALA A 251 5.74 11.72 10.00
C ALA A 251 6.14 10.66 11.04
N TRP A 252 5.33 10.47 12.09
CA TRP A 252 5.50 9.43 13.10
C TRP A 252 5.27 8.02 12.52
N ARG A 253 4.19 7.83 11.76
CA ARG A 253 3.89 6.57 11.06
C ARG A 253 4.94 6.21 10.01
N LEU A 254 5.56 7.21 9.40
CA LEU A 254 6.67 7.05 8.45
C LEU A 254 8.04 6.89 9.12
N ASN A 255 8.10 6.89 10.46
CA ASN A 255 9.34 6.84 11.24
C ASN A 255 10.35 7.91 10.79
N SER A 256 9.87 9.14 10.62
CA SER A 256 10.64 10.30 10.12
C SER A 256 10.56 11.52 11.04
N LEU A 257 9.64 11.52 12.00
CA LEU A 257 9.53 12.61 12.96
C LEU A 257 10.78 12.68 13.84
N PHE A 258 11.33 13.89 13.99
CA PHE A 258 12.55 14.19 14.77
C PHE A 258 13.81 13.43 14.31
N LEU A 259 13.88 13.03 13.04
CA LEU A 259 15.10 12.45 12.47
C LEU A 259 16.27 13.43 12.68
N ARG A 260 17.44 12.91 13.09
CA ARG A 260 18.69 13.67 13.36
C ARG A 260 18.67 14.57 14.60
N LYS A 261 17.54 14.74 15.30
CA LYS A 261 17.52 15.44 16.59
C LYS A 261 18.16 14.57 17.68
N LYS A 262 18.71 15.20 18.72
CA LYS A 262 19.29 14.49 19.86
C LYS A 262 18.22 14.25 20.92
N CYS A 263 18.22 13.06 21.51
CA CYS A 263 17.32 12.71 22.60
C CYS A 263 17.70 13.50 23.85
N SER A 264 16.74 14.22 24.44
CA SER A 264 16.91 15.02 25.67
C SER A 264 17.36 14.24 26.90
N ILE A 265 17.27 12.92 26.86
CA ILE A 265 17.53 12.06 28.01
C ILE A 265 18.89 11.37 27.92
N CYS A 266 19.30 10.94 26.73
CA CYS A 266 20.51 10.14 26.55
C CYS A 266 21.52 10.73 25.57
N GLY A 267 21.22 11.88 24.96
CA GLY A 267 22.10 12.57 24.01
C GLY A 267 22.34 11.85 22.67
N LYS A 268 21.75 10.68 22.44
CA LYS A 268 21.87 9.93 21.18
C LYS A 268 20.88 10.43 20.12
N GLU A 269 21.14 10.12 18.85
CA GLU A 269 20.18 10.44 17.78
C GLU A 269 18.82 9.81 18.06
N PHE A 270 17.79 10.65 18.02
CA PHE A 270 16.45 10.26 18.36
C PHE A 270 15.89 9.27 17.35
N ASN A 271 15.20 8.27 17.90
CA ASN A 271 14.41 7.33 17.15
C ASN A 271 13.22 6.90 18.03
N ARG A 272 12.22 6.29 17.40
CA ARG A 272 10.98 5.89 18.09
C ARG A 272 11.15 4.99 19.32
N SER A 273 12.24 4.21 19.41
CA SER A 273 12.42 3.30 20.57
C SER A 273 12.76 4.06 21.84
N HIS A 274 13.26 5.30 21.72
CA HIS A 274 13.57 6.15 22.87
C HIS A 274 12.35 6.45 23.74
N ILE A 275 11.14 6.50 23.16
CA ILE A 275 9.89 6.66 23.95
C ILE A 275 9.80 5.59 25.05
N ASN A 276 10.17 4.35 24.72
CA ASN A 276 10.20 3.25 25.69
C ASN A 276 11.52 3.25 26.48
N ASN A 277 12.66 3.26 25.78
CA ASN A 277 13.98 3.01 26.40
C ASN A 277 14.44 4.14 27.33
N CYS A 278 14.10 5.38 27.00
CA CYS A 278 14.40 6.55 27.82
C CYS A 278 13.22 6.95 28.73
N ASN A 279 12.16 6.14 28.74
CA ASN A 279 11.04 6.26 29.66
C ASN A 279 10.40 7.66 29.66
N PHE A 280 10.21 8.26 28.47
CA PHE A 280 9.66 9.61 28.31
C PHE A 280 8.37 9.81 29.11
N ILE A 281 7.50 8.80 29.13
CA ILE A 281 6.17 8.84 29.78
C ILE A 281 6.24 9.22 31.26
N ASN A 282 7.31 8.85 31.97
CA ASN A 282 7.42 9.10 33.41
C ASN A 282 8.13 10.42 33.75
N LYS A 283 8.66 11.14 32.76
CA LYS A 283 9.32 12.43 32.96
C LYS A 283 8.35 13.60 32.83
N GLN A 284 8.63 14.69 33.52
CA GLN A 284 7.97 15.98 33.24
C GLN A 284 8.46 16.51 31.88
N PRO A 285 7.61 17.18 31.09
CA PRO A 285 6.17 17.42 31.30
C PRO A 285 5.26 16.25 30.83
N PHE A 286 5.84 15.23 30.19
CA PHE A 286 5.11 14.13 29.53
C PHE A 286 4.19 13.32 30.44
N ASN A 287 4.57 13.11 31.70
CA ASN A 287 3.76 12.37 32.69
C ASN A 287 2.44 13.07 33.04
N ARG A 288 2.34 14.39 32.85
CA ARG A 288 1.11 15.17 33.02
C ARG A 288 0.21 15.11 31.79
N ILE A 289 0.78 14.78 30.62
CA ILE A 289 0.05 14.72 29.35
C ILE A 289 -0.68 13.40 29.20
N ILE A 290 0.00 12.29 29.53
CA ILE A 290 -0.53 10.93 29.35
C ILE A 290 -1.52 10.59 30.47
N LYS A 291 -2.74 10.17 30.12
CA LYS A 291 -3.79 9.80 31.08
C LYS A 291 -3.75 8.31 31.43
N LYS A 292 -4.35 7.94 32.56
CA LYS A 292 -4.51 6.53 32.97
C LYS A 292 -5.18 5.66 31.89
N GLN A 293 -6.18 6.20 31.20
CA GLN A 293 -6.87 5.49 30.11
C GLN A 293 -5.94 5.19 28.91
N ASP A 294 -5.03 6.11 28.57
CA ASP A 294 -4.09 5.91 27.47
C ASP A 294 -3.12 4.77 27.78
N ILE A 295 -2.65 4.69 29.04
CA ILE A 295 -1.82 3.60 29.55
C ILE A 295 -2.57 2.28 29.50
N TYR A 296 -3.85 2.27 29.91
CA TYR A 296 -4.70 1.08 29.85
C TYR A 296 -4.87 0.58 28.39
N ASN A 297 -5.22 1.47 27.47
CA ASN A 297 -5.35 1.14 26.04
C ASN A 297 -4.05 0.58 25.46
N PHE A 298 -2.91 1.19 25.77
CA PHE A 298 -1.59 0.71 25.34
C PHE A 298 -1.26 -0.69 25.89
N LYS A 299 -1.58 -0.98 27.15
CA LYS A 299 -1.39 -2.33 27.72
C LYS A 299 -2.29 -3.35 27.02
N ASN A 300 -3.55 -2.99 26.76
CA ASN A 300 -4.49 -3.85 26.03
C ASN A 300 -4.02 -4.14 24.61
N ASP A 301 -3.49 -3.15 23.89
CA ASP A 301 -2.91 -3.37 22.56
C ASP A 301 -1.76 -4.39 22.62
N LYS A 302 -0.85 -4.25 23.58
CA LYS A 302 0.27 -5.19 23.78
C LYS A 302 -0.19 -6.62 24.09
N ILE A 303 -1.27 -6.77 24.86
CA ILE A 303 -1.84 -8.08 25.19
C ILE A 303 -2.49 -8.68 23.94
N LYS A 304 -3.37 -7.92 23.28
CA LYS A 304 -4.17 -8.38 22.13
C LYS A 304 -3.33 -8.69 20.89
N TYR A 305 -2.24 -7.95 20.67
CA TYR A 305 -1.41 -8.03 19.47
C TYR A 305 0.04 -8.48 19.78
N LYS A 306 0.26 -9.16 20.92
CA LYS A 306 1.57 -9.57 21.46
C LYS A 306 2.53 -10.19 20.43
N ASN A 307 2.01 -11.03 19.53
CA ASN A 307 2.82 -11.77 18.56
C ASN A 307 3.10 -11.00 17.26
N THR A 308 2.50 -9.81 17.09
CA THR A 308 2.57 -9.03 15.83
C THR A 308 3.23 -7.67 15.99
N LEU A 309 3.13 -7.06 17.19
CA LEU A 309 3.67 -5.74 17.45
C LEU A 309 5.21 -5.78 17.53
N PRO A 310 5.91 -4.85 16.85
CA PRO A 310 7.36 -4.74 17.01
C PRO A 310 7.71 -4.22 18.41
N LYS A 311 8.93 -4.54 18.89
CA LYS A 311 9.46 -4.05 20.19
C LYS A 311 9.44 -2.51 20.30
N THR A 312 9.47 -1.82 19.16
CA THR A 312 9.43 -0.36 19.04
C THR A 312 8.02 0.25 19.12
N TYR A 313 6.97 -0.57 19.26
CA TYR A 313 5.61 -0.09 19.53
C TYR A 313 5.55 0.60 20.88
N ASN A 314 4.97 1.80 20.93
CA ASN A 314 4.94 2.63 22.13
C ASN A 314 3.61 3.37 22.31
N ILE A 315 3.51 4.16 23.38
CA ILE A 315 2.27 4.88 23.74
C ILE A 315 1.78 5.81 22.62
N LEU A 316 2.67 6.41 21.84
CA LEU A 316 2.27 7.32 20.75
C LEU A 316 1.61 6.56 19.61
N ASP A 317 2.05 5.33 19.33
CA ASP A 317 1.35 4.46 18.38
C ASP A 317 -0.05 4.09 18.87
N SER A 318 -0.19 3.80 20.17
CA SER A 318 -1.48 3.54 20.80
C SER A 318 -2.40 4.76 20.71
N LEU A 319 -1.93 5.96 21.05
CA LEU A 319 -2.72 7.19 20.93
C LEU A 319 -3.26 7.39 19.51
N LEU A 320 -2.42 7.20 18.49
CA LEU A 320 -2.85 7.29 17.09
C LEU A 320 -3.85 6.19 16.73
N ASN A 321 -3.64 4.96 17.21
CA ASN A 321 -4.54 3.85 16.93
C ASN A 321 -5.93 4.06 17.52
N HIS A 322 -6.00 4.59 18.75
CA HIS A 322 -7.23 4.92 19.47
C HIS A 322 -7.78 6.31 19.12
N GLN A 323 -7.23 6.95 18.08
CA GLN A 323 -7.66 8.25 17.56
C GLN A 323 -7.60 9.40 18.60
N ASN A 324 -6.78 9.25 19.64
CA ASN A 324 -6.53 10.30 20.64
C ASN A 324 -5.50 11.31 20.13
N TYR A 325 -5.86 11.99 19.03
CA TYR A 325 -4.97 12.89 18.30
C TYR A 325 -4.61 14.16 19.08
N TYR A 326 -5.48 14.59 20.00
CA TYR A 326 -5.23 15.75 20.85
C TYR A 326 -4.04 15.48 21.80
N ILE A 327 -4.09 14.37 22.55
CA ILE A 327 -3.01 14.00 23.47
C ILE A 327 -1.72 13.69 22.71
N PHE A 328 -1.82 13.00 21.57
CA PHE A 328 -0.67 12.80 20.68
C PHE A 328 -0.05 14.14 20.25
N GLY A 329 -0.87 15.08 19.78
CA GLY A 329 -0.40 16.39 19.34
C GLY A 329 0.27 17.19 20.45
N LYS A 330 -0.31 17.19 21.66
CA LYS A 330 0.28 17.85 22.83
C LYS A 330 1.64 17.25 23.16
N PHE A 331 1.74 15.91 23.22
CA PHE A 331 2.99 15.23 23.50
C PHE A 331 4.09 15.58 22.49
N ILE A 332 3.76 15.60 21.19
CA ILE A 332 4.74 15.94 20.14
C ILE A 332 5.20 17.39 20.22
N LYS A 333 4.30 18.33 20.55
CA LYS A 333 4.68 19.75 20.72
C LYS A 333 5.68 19.91 21.86
N GLU A 334 5.43 19.26 22.98
CA GLU A 334 6.31 19.33 24.15
C GLU A 334 7.66 18.65 23.87
N MET A 335 7.67 17.54 23.12
CA MET A 335 8.93 16.96 22.64
C MET A 335 9.71 17.89 21.71
N LYS A 336 9.01 18.65 20.87
CA LYS A 336 9.64 19.57 19.93
C LYS A 336 10.33 20.71 20.70
N GLU A 337 9.65 21.29 21.69
CA GLU A 337 10.20 22.31 22.59
C GLU A 337 11.41 21.75 23.36
N ASP A 338 11.28 20.55 23.93
CA ASP A 338 12.39 19.85 24.60
C ASP A 338 13.63 19.72 23.70
N PHE A 339 13.45 19.37 22.43
CA PHE A 339 14.55 19.16 21.48
C PHE A 339 15.15 20.46 20.94
N GLU A 340 14.39 21.56 20.91
CA GLU A 340 14.90 22.88 20.54
C GLU A 340 15.76 23.49 21.65
N ASN A 341 15.53 23.12 22.91
CA ASN A 341 16.31 23.61 24.06
C ASN A 341 17.67 22.90 24.27
N ILE A 342 18.04 21.95 23.40
CA ILE A 342 19.28 21.15 23.50
C ILE A 342 20.27 21.45 22.36
N GLU A 343 19.80 22.11 21.30
CA GLU A 343 20.65 22.71 20.27
C GLU A 343 21.20 24.04 20.79
#